data_AF-A0A3D2JFS1-F1
#
_entry.id   AF-A0A3D2JFS1-F1
#
_cell.length_a   1.000
_cell.length_b   1.000
_cell.length_c   1.000
_cell.angle_alpha   90.00
_cell.angle_beta   90.00
_cell.angle_gamma   90.00
#
_symmetry.space_group_name_H-M   'P 1'
#
loop_
_entity.id
_entity.type
_entity.pdbx_description
1 polymer ?
#
loop_
_entity_poly.entity_id
_entity_poly.type
_entity_poly.pdbx_seq_one_letter_code
_entity_poly.pdbx_strand_id
1 'polypeptide(L)'
;MKQKKSSVLDKIRSDLLVAPHVVDNLFHLFKGEWQPDSVQQEKLVMHLTECSHCRTLLITLLVEIQKYEKPSSNDNKFLDDLLAQFVSIHQEIESLALEQMAAYAEAIIGKGERKANEQFPRLAAHIRTCPDCKATLKETLTFLRESQET
;
A
#
# COMPACT_ATOMS: atom_id res chain seq x y z
N MET A 1 -24.90 -29.74 -0.57
CA MET A 1 -23.59 -29.31 -1.14
C MET A 1 -23.02 -28.21 -0.25
N LYS A 2 -22.12 -28.57 0.68
CA LYS A 2 -21.48 -27.65 1.66
C LYS A 2 -19.95 -27.72 1.51
N GLN A 3 -19.39 -27.32 0.37
CA GLN A 3 -17.95 -27.24 0.16
C GLN A 3 -17.66 -26.19 -0.93
N LYS A 4 -17.71 -24.90 -0.55
CA LYS A 4 -17.21 -23.82 -1.42
C LYS A 4 -16.77 -22.54 -0.71
N LYS A 5 -17.00 -22.43 0.61
CA LYS A 5 -16.58 -21.24 1.39
C LYS A 5 -15.13 -21.28 1.88
N SER A 6 -14.44 -22.44 1.89
CA SER A 6 -13.07 -22.49 2.42
C SER A 6 -11.99 -22.08 1.40
N SER A 7 -12.22 -22.25 0.09
CA SER A 7 -11.16 -22.02 -0.91
C SER A 7 -10.87 -20.54 -1.23
N VAL A 8 -11.67 -19.60 -0.71
CA VAL A 8 -11.44 -18.16 -0.91
C VAL A 8 -10.44 -17.65 0.12
N LEU A 9 -10.49 -18.16 1.35
CA LEU A 9 -9.56 -17.80 2.43
C LEU A 9 -8.14 -18.31 2.17
N ASP A 10 -7.98 -19.47 1.52
CA ASP A 10 -6.66 -20.04 1.19
C ASP A 10 -5.88 -19.24 0.13
N LYS A 11 -6.55 -18.35 -0.62
CA LYS A 11 -5.92 -17.47 -1.63
C LYS A 11 -5.51 -16.10 -1.08
N ILE A 12 -5.95 -15.78 0.12
CA ILE A 12 -5.66 -14.52 0.78
C ILE A 12 -4.38 -14.79 1.58
N ARG A 13 -3.25 -14.22 1.13
CA ARG A 13 -1.94 -14.24 1.85
C ARG A 13 -2.21 -14.06 3.36
N SER A 14 -1.60 -14.88 4.22
CA SER A 14 -1.92 -14.91 5.67
C SER A 14 -1.84 -13.52 6.34
N ASP A 15 -1.06 -12.63 5.73
CA ASP A 15 -0.82 -11.24 6.06
C ASP A 15 -2.12 -10.41 6.04
N LEU A 16 -3.07 -10.78 5.18
CA LEU A 16 -4.42 -10.19 5.05
C LEU A 16 -5.43 -10.73 6.09
N LEU A 17 -5.04 -11.68 6.95
CA LEU A 17 -5.86 -12.14 8.07
C LEU A 17 -5.68 -11.29 9.34
N VAL A 18 -4.72 -10.35 9.32
CA VAL A 18 -4.54 -9.36 10.38
C VAL A 18 -5.42 -8.15 10.07
N ALA A 19 -6.33 -7.83 11.00
CA ALA A 19 -7.17 -6.65 10.90
C ALA A 19 -6.31 -5.39 10.69
N PRO A 20 -6.65 -4.51 9.74
CA PRO A 20 -5.89 -3.29 9.51
C PRO A 20 -5.89 -2.42 10.75
N HIS A 21 -4.76 -1.74 10.98
CA HIS A 21 -4.56 -0.89 12.15
C HIS A 21 -5.62 0.22 12.30
N VAL A 22 -6.25 0.61 11.19
CA VAL A 22 -7.22 1.72 11.14
C VAL A 22 -8.67 1.27 10.91
N VAL A 23 -8.94 -0.02 10.79
CA VAL A 23 -10.32 -0.48 10.46
C VAL A 23 -11.32 -0.11 11.55
N ASP A 24 -10.97 -0.22 12.83
CA ASP A 24 -11.87 0.17 13.92
C ASP A 24 -12.17 1.67 13.88
N ASN A 25 -11.13 2.50 13.66
CA ASN A 25 -11.28 3.95 13.51
C ASN A 25 -12.19 4.30 12.33
N LEU A 26 -12.03 3.61 11.20
CA LEU A 26 -12.87 3.82 10.02
C LEU A 26 -14.32 3.37 10.27
N PHE A 27 -14.54 2.24 10.95
CA PHE A 27 -15.88 1.81 11.33
C PHE A 27 -16.58 2.82 12.23
N HIS A 28 -15.90 3.32 13.26
CA HIS A 28 -16.47 4.33 14.14
C HIS A 28 -16.72 5.66 13.42
N LEU A 29 -15.84 6.03 12.48
CA LEU A 29 -16.03 7.20 11.61
C LEU A 29 -17.31 7.05 10.78
N PHE A 30 -17.48 5.93 10.09
CA PHE A 30 -18.64 5.69 9.22
C PHE A 30 -19.97 5.57 9.98
N LYS A 31 -19.94 5.00 11.21
CA LYS A 31 -21.12 4.97 12.07
C LYS A 31 -21.46 6.32 12.71
N GLY A 32 -20.60 7.33 12.53
CA GLY A 32 -20.72 8.61 13.22
C GLY A 32 -20.46 8.53 14.73
N GLU A 33 -19.93 7.41 15.20
CA GLU A 33 -19.55 7.18 16.61
C GLU A 33 -18.23 7.89 16.96
N TRP A 34 -17.45 8.26 15.95
CA TRP A 34 -16.24 9.04 16.08
C TRP A 34 -16.21 10.18 15.06
N GLN A 35 -15.94 11.39 15.56
CA GLN A 35 -15.71 12.58 14.75
C GLN A 35 -14.30 13.08 15.02
N PRO A 36 -13.31 12.72 14.20
CA PRO A 36 -11.93 13.09 14.44
C PRO A 36 -11.75 14.60 14.31
N ASP A 37 -11.02 15.17 15.27
CA ASP A 37 -10.48 16.52 15.11
C ASP A 37 -9.44 16.58 13.97
N SER A 38 -8.97 17.78 13.63
CA SER A 38 -8.04 17.98 12.52
C SER A 38 -6.73 17.19 12.68
N VAL A 39 -6.22 17.05 13.90
CA VAL A 39 -4.99 16.33 14.19
C VAL A 39 -5.19 14.83 14.03
N GLN A 40 -6.34 14.31 14.45
CA GLN A 40 -6.71 12.92 14.27
C GLN A 40 -6.94 12.57 12.80
N GLN A 41 -7.54 13.47 12.03
CA GLN A 41 -7.69 13.32 10.58
C GLN A 41 -6.33 13.25 9.88
N GLU A 42 -5.43 14.18 10.20
CA GLU A 42 -4.08 14.21 9.62
C GLU A 42 -3.30 12.91 9.92
N LYS A 43 -3.39 12.41 11.15
CA LYS A 43 -2.77 11.13 11.54
C LYS A 43 -3.34 9.95 10.77
N LEU A 44 -4.65 9.92 10.54
CA LEU A 44 -5.31 8.86 9.78
C LEU A 44 -4.88 8.90 8.31
N VAL A 45 -4.83 10.09 7.71
CA VAL A 45 -4.35 10.28 6.33
C VAL A 45 -2.89 9.84 6.22
N MET A 46 -2.02 10.30 7.11
CA MET A 46 -0.61 9.93 7.14
C MET A 46 -0.42 8.41 7.22
N HIS A 47 -1.17 7.73 8.10
CA HIS A 47 -1.11 6.28 8.19
C HIS A 47 -1.54 5.60 6.89
N LEU A 48 -2.62 6.07 6.25
CA LEU A 48 -3.08 5.53 4.98
C LEU A 48 -2.09 5.80 3.85
N THR A 49 -1.30 6.87 3.90
CA THR A 49 -0.22 7.14 2.95
C THR A 49 1.00 6.25 3.19
N GLU A 50 1.28 5.85 4.43
CA GLU A 50 2.48 5.07 4.77
C GLU A 50 2.25 3.55 4.80
N CYS A 51 1.04 3.09 5.13
CA CYS A 51 0.75 1.67 5.34
C CYS A 51 0.07 1.02 4.12
N SER A 52 0.86 0.35 3.27
CA SER A 52 0.36 -0.39 2.10
C SER A 52 -0.66 -1.46 2.49
N HIS A 53 -0.44 -2.17 3.60
CA HIS A 53 -1.38 -3.16 4.12
C HIS A 53 -2.79 -2.59 4.37
N CYS A 54 -2.88 -1.43 5.03
CA CYS A 54 -4.17 -0.79 5.28
C CYS A 54 -4.84 -0.32 3.98
N ARG A 55 -4.07 0.21 3.02
CA ARG A 55 -4.60 0.59 1.70
C ARG A 55 -5.15 -0.63 0.94
N THR A 56 -4.37 -1.70 0.83
CA THR A 56 -4.75 -2.91 0.09
C THR A 56 -5.98 -3.57 0.70
N LEU A 57 -6.09 -3.60 2.02
CA LEU A 57 -7.24 -4.21 2.67
C LEU A 57 -8.51 -3.36 2.52
N LEU A 58 -8.39 -2.02 2.55
CA LEU A 58 -9.52 -1.13 2.24
C LEU A 58 -10.04 -1.32 0.82
N ILE A 59 -9.14 -1.39 -0.16
CA ILE A 59 -9.50 -1.68 -1.56
C ILE A 59 -10.22 -3.04 -1.65
N THR A 60 -9.68 -4.06 -0.96
CA THR A 60 -10.28 -5.41 -0.95
C THR A 60 -11.69 -5.39 -0.34
N LEU A 61 -11.89 -4.68 0.77
CA LEU A 61 -13.21 -4.55 1.39
C LEU A 61 -14.21 -3.84 0.48
N LEU A 62 -13.82 -2.74 -0.18
CA LEU A 62 -14.67 -2.02 -1.12
C LEU A 62 -15.08 -2.90 -2.31
N VAL A 63 -14.15 -3.66 -2.87
CA VAL A 63 -14.43 -4.64 -3.94
C VAL A 63 -15.43 -5.71 -3.47
N GLU A 64 -15.31 -6.20 -2.24
CA GLU A 64 -16.26 -7.20 -1.72
C GLU A 64 -17.64 -6.59 -1.46
N ILE A 65 -17.73 -5.39 -0.89
CA ILE A 65 -19.02 -4.69 -0.68
C ILE A 65 -19.75 -4.53 -2.01
N GLN A 66 -19.06 -4.08 -3.05
CA GLN A 66 -19.59 -3.93 -4.40
C GLN A 66 -20.15 -5.24 -4.98
N LYS A 67 -19.54 -6.39 -4.65
CA LYS A 67 -20.03 -7.70 -5.10
C LYS A 67 -21.28 -8.17 -4.34
N TYR A 68 -21.45 -7.74 -3.08
CA TYR A 68 -22.56 -8.17 -2.23
C TYR A 68 -23.80 -7.28 -2.35
N GLU A 69 -23.65 -5.97 -2.60
CA GLU A 69 -24.78 -5.07 -2.81
C GLU A 69 -25.38 -5.28 -4.22
N LYS A 70 -26.67 -5.60 -4.28
CA LYS A 70 -27.39 -5.69 -5.57
C LYS A 70 -27.53 -4.28 -6.15
N PRO A 71 -27.42 -4.11 -7.49
CA PRO A 71 -27.40 -2.78 -8.10
C PRO A 71 -28.72 -2.04 -7.87
N SER A 72 -28.71 -1.00 -7.02
CA SER A 72 -29.50 0.21 -7.25
C SER A 72 -28.65 1.10 -8.17
N SER A 73 -29.24 1.59 -9.26
CA SER A 73 -28.49 2.14 -10.39
C SER A 73 -27.69 3.43 -10.12
N ASN A 74 -27.92 4.11 -8.98
CA ASN A 74 -27.20 5.35 -8.61
C ASN A 74 -26.10 5.14 -7.57
N ASP A 75 -26.27 4.21 -6.63
CA ASP A 75 -25.27 3.98 -5.56
C ASP A 75 -24.03 3.25 -6.09
N ASN A 76 -24.21 2.40 -7.11
CA ASN A 76 -23.10 1.72 -7.77
C ASN A 76 -22.10 2.68 -8.41
N LYS A 77 -22.56 3.77 -9.05
CA LYS A 77 -21.64 4.69 -9.71
C LYS A 77 -20.73 5.40 -8.72
N PHE A 78 -21.28 5.80 -7.56
CA PHE A 78 -20.48 6.42 -6.50
C PHE A 78 -19.43 5.45 -5.94
N LEU A 79 -19.82 4.19 -5.69
CA LEU A 79 -18.90 3.18 -5.18
C LEU A 79 -17.81 2.80 -6.20
N ASP A 80 -18.18 2.74 -7.49
CA ASP A 80 -17.25 2.53 -8.60
C ASP A 80 -16.22 3.67 -8.70
N ASP A 81 -16.70 4.91 -8.68
CA ASP A 81 -15.85 6.10 -8.74
C ASP A 81 -14.93 6.19 -7.50
N LEU A 82 -15.42 5.80 -6.33
CA LEU A 82 -14.65 5.78 -5.09
C LEU A 82 -13.57 4.69 -5.12
N LEU A 83 -13.92 3.46 -5.54
CA LEU A 83 -12.97 2.37 -5.67
C LEU A 83 -11.88 2.72 -6.70
N ALA A 84 -12.24 3.28 -7.84
CA ALA A 84 -11.30 3.71 -8.86
C ALA A 84 -10.32 4.76 -8.32
N GLN A 85 -10.81 5.73 -7.54
CA GLN A 85 -9.94 6.73 -6.87
C GLN A 85 -8.99 6.08 -5.87
N PHE A 86 -9.46 5.17 -5.01
CA PHE A 86 -8.60 4.48 -4.05
C PHE A 86 -7.52 3.64 -4.73
N VAL A 87 -7.87 2.94 -5.82
CA VAL A 87 -6.91 2.18 -6.62
C VAL A 87 -5.86 3.10 -7.26
N SER A 88 -6.28 4.23 -7.85
CA SER A 88 -5.34 5.21 -8.44
C SER A 88 -4.37 5.76 -7.41
N ILE A 89 -4.86 6.23 -6.26
CA ILE A 89 -4.03 6.76 -5.18
C ILE A 89 -3.07 5.70 -4.64
N HIS A 90 -3.54 4.46 -4.46
CA HIS A 90 -2.67 3.37 -4.04
C HIS A 90 -1.55 3.13 -5.06
N GLN A 91 -1.87 3.06 -6.35
CA GLN A 91 -0.88 2.86 -7.42
C GLN A 91 0.12 4.01 -7.53
N GLU A 92 -0.33 5.26 -7.38
CA GLU A 92 0.53 6.44 -7.37
C GLU A 92 1.53 6.40 -6.20
N ILE A 93 1.08 6.02 -5.00
CA ILE A 93 1.95 5.88 -3.83
C ILE A 93 2.98 4.75 -4.04
N GLU A 94 2.55 3.59 -4.54
CA GLU A 94 3.46 2.48 -4.80
C GLU A 94 4.46 2.80 -5.93
N SER A 95 4.02 3.49 -7.00
CA SER A 95 4.88 3.94 -8.09
C SER A 95 5.95 4.90 -7.58
N LEU A 96 5.57 5.86 -6.73
CA LEU A 96 6.52 6.79 -6.13
C LEU A 96 7.55 6.05 -5.26
N ALA A 97 7.13 5.03 -4.51
CA ALA A 97 8.04 4.22 -3.72
C ALA A 97 9.05 3.45 -4.60
N LEU A 98 8.59 2.88 -5.72
CA LEU A 98 9.44 2.20 -6.69
C LEU A 98 10.41 3.15 -7.40
N GLU A 99 9.95 4.34 -7.81
CA GLU A 99 10.80 5.38 -8.42
C GLU A 99 11.90 5.84 -7.45
N GLN A 100 11.54 6.07 -6.18
CA GLN A 100 12.52 6.41 -5.15
C GLN A 100 13.53 5.28 -4.92
N MET A 101 13.08 4.02 -4.97
CA MET A 101 13.96 2.84 -4.90
C MET A 101 14.94 2.79 -6.07
N ALA A 102 14.44 3.00 -7.30
CA ALA A 102 15.25 3.01 -8.51
C ALA A 102 16.29 4.14 -8.48
N ALA A 103 15.87 5.37 -8.20
CA ALA A 103 16.75 6.52 -8.09
C ALA A 103 17.83 6.33 -7.01
N TYR A 104 17.47 5.69 -5.89
CA TYR A 104 18.43 5.36 -4.84
C TYR A 104 19.42 4.27 -5.27
N ALA A 105 18.96 3.21 -5.95
CA ALA A 105 19.82 2.17 -6.50
C ALA A 105 20.81 2.73 -7.55
N GLU A 106 20.35 3.60 -8.44
CA GLU A 106 21.19 4.32 -9.40
C GLU A 106 22.23 5.20 -8.70
N ALA A 107 21.83 5.93 -7.64
CA ALA A 107 22.76 6.74 -6.87
C ALA A 107 23.83 5.89 -6.17
N ILE A 108 23.49 4.68 -5.69
CA ILE A 108 24.45 3.73 -5.13
C ILE A 108 25.47 3.32 -6.20
N ILE A 109 25.02 2.99 -7.41
CA ILE A 109 25.90 2.56 -8.51
C ILE A 109 26.80 3.72 -8.98
N GLY A 110 26.23 4.90 -9.24
CA GLY A 110 26.95 6.02 -9.83
C GLY A 110 27.84 6.80 -8.84
N LYS A 111 27.45 6.88 -7.56
CA LYS A 111 28.10 7.75 -6.57
C LYS A 111 28.61 7.00 -5.33
N GLY A 112 28.29 5.73 -5.18
CA GLY A 112 28.58 4.93 -4.00
C GLY A 112 27.54 5.11 -2.90
N GLU A 113 27.39 4.05 -2.09
CA GLU A 113 26.35 3.94 -1.07
C GLU A 113 26.34 5.10 -0.05
N ARG A 114 27.51 5.59 0.36
CA ARG A 114 27.58 6.71 1.32
C ARG A 114 26.92 7.98 0.78
N LYS A 115 27.21 8.34 -0.48
CA LYS A 115 26.62 9.53 -1.13
C LYS A 115 25.14 9.33 -1.43
N ALA A 116 24.75 8.12 -1.79
CA ALA A 116 23.33 7.78 -1.94
C ALA A 116 22.56 7.92 -0.61
N ASN A 117 23.15 7.48 0.51
CA ASN A 117 22.56 7.63 1.85
C ASN A 117 22.39 9.09 2.26
N GLU A 118 23.34 9.96 1.91
CA GLU A 118 23.25 11.41 2.14
C GLU A 118 22.14 12.04 1.27
N GLN A 119 21.98 11.58 0.02
CA GLN A 119 20.96 12.09 -0.90
C GLN A 119 19.54 11.59 -0.56
N PHE A 120 19.41 10.38 0.00
CA PHE A 120 18.12 9.73 0.31
C PHE A 120 18.05 9.25 1.78
N PRO A 121 18.14 10.16 2.77
CA PRO A 121 18.35 9.77 4.17
C PRO A 121 17.17 8.99 4.78
N ARG A 122 15.92 9.37 4.43
CA ARG A 122 14.72 8.69 4.92
C ARG A 122 14.59 7.27 4.36
N LEU A 123 14.81 7.12 3.05
CA LEU A 123 14.73 5.82 2.39
C LEU A 123 15.84 4.89 2.86
N ALA A 124 17.07 5.39 2.99
CA ALA A 124 18.18 4.63 3.54
C ALA A 124 17.92 4.15 4.98
N ALA A 125 17.30 4.99 5.81
CA ALA A 125 16.90 4.61 7.16
C ALA A 125 15.83 3.50 7.14
N HIS A 126 14.81 3.63 6.30
CA HIS A 126 13.76 2.63 6.15
C HIS A 126 14.31 1.27 5.69
N ILE A 127 15.12 1.24 4.63
CA ILE A 127 15.68 0.01 4.04
C ILE A 127 16.55 -0.76 5.04
N ARG A 128 17.23 -0.07 5.97
CA ARG A 128 17.98 -0.76 7.04
C ARG A 128 17.09 -1.57 7.98
N THR A 129 15.83 -1.15 8.15
CA THR A 129 14.87 -1.73 9.09
C THR A 129 13.85 -2.65 8.43
N CYS A 130 13.59 -2.50 7.13
CA CYS A 130 12.58 -3.24 6.39
C CYS A 130 13.22 -4.38 5.57
N PRO A 131 13.00 -5.66 5.92
CA PRO A 131 13.56 -6.80 5.17
C PRO A 131 13.11 -6.85 3.71
N ASP A 132 11.84 -6.52 3.45
CA ASP A 132 11.26 -6.56 2.11
C ASP A 132 11.91 -5.51 1.21
N CYS A 133 11.97 -4.26 1.65
CA CYS A 133 12.62 -3.20 0.88
C CYS A 133 14.13 -3.44 0.70
N LYS A 134 14.78 -4.13 1.65
CA LYS A 134 16.18 -4.55 1.50
C LYS A 134 16.34 -5.63 0.43
N ALA A 135 15.40 -6.58 0.35
CA ALA A 135 15.38 -7.59 -0.70
C ALA A 135 15.14 -6.94 -2.07
N THR A 136 14.14 -6.07 -2.18
CA THR A 136 13.85 -5.30 -3.41
C THR A 136 15.06 -4.49 -3.86
N LEU A 137 15.70 -3.72 -2.96
CA LEU A 137 16.91 -2.95 -3.32
C LEU A 137 18.01 -3.86 -3.88
N LYS A 138 18.22 -5.03 -3.27
CA LYS A 138 19.25 -5.97 -3.72
C LYS A 138 18.96 -6.46 -5.15
N GLU A 139 17.71 -6.82 -5.43
CA GLU A 139 17.27 -7.25 -6.76
C GLU A 139 17.46 -6.13 -7.79
N THR A 140 17.05 -4.90 -7.47
CA THR A 140 17.23 -3.73 -8.34
C THR A 140 18.70 -3.45 -8.62
N LEU A 141 19.58 -3.50 -7.61
CA LEU A 141 21.01 -3.30 -7.77
C LEU A 141 21.66 -4.37 -8.65
N THR A 142 21.25 -5.63 -8.51
CA THR A 142 21.71 -6.72 -9.37
C THR A 142 21.32 -6.46 -10.82
N PHE A 143 20.04 -6.18 -11.08
CA PHE A 143 19.53 -5.89 -12.41
C PHE A 143 20.26 -4.72 -13.10
N LEU A 144 20.45 -3.61 -12.39
CA LEU A 144 21.11 -2.42 -12.94
C LEU A 144 22.60 -2.65 -13.25
N ARG A 145 23.30 -3.48 -12.45
CA ARG A 145 24.71 -3.82 -12.71
C ARG A 145 24.86 -4.72 -13.92
N GLU A 146 24.02 -5.75 -14.03
CA GLU A 146 24.00 -6.66 -15.20
C GLU A 146 23.71 -5.89 -16.49
N SER A 147 22.85 -4.87 -16.42
CA SER A 147 22.51 -3.99 -17.55
C SER A 147 23.64 -3.06 -18.00
N GLN A 148 24.69 -2.86 -17.18
CA GLN A 148 25.86 -2.04 -17.51
C GLN A 148 27.02 -2.87 -18.11
N GLU A 149 26.94 -4.19 -18.03
CA GLU A 149 27.97 -5.13 -18.54
C GLU A 149 27.69 -5.63 -19.97
N THR A 150 26.54 -5.25 -20.54
CA THR A 150 26.13 -5.48 -21.94
C THR A 150 26.18 -4.21 -22.76
#